data_AF-A0A2A5HHQ5-F1
#
_entry.id   AF-A0A2A5HHQ5-F1
#
_cell.length_a   1.000
_cell.length_b   1.000
_cell.length_c   1.000
_cell.angle_alpha   90.00
_cell.angle_beta   90.00
_cell.angle_gamma   90.00
#
_symmetry.space_group_name_H-M   'P 1'
#
loop_
_entity.id
_entity.type
_entity.pdbx_description
1 polymer ?
#
loop_
_entity_poly.entity_id
_entity_poly.type
_entity_poly.pdbx_seq_one_letter_code
_entity_poly.pdbx_strand_id
1 'polypeptide(L)'
;QYYRQIIENIWGENHLSGNLGSFSSGASCRDISFKLPYSSIVGLAAILAEQITKMYEQPASAIKIWTKSSISGAVTYIKCNSSSEVSYKVGSYNVFMDSNLLDKIYSIRKKALPLETGGILLGYHDLNLDSIFIVDALPAPSDSKATSTSFQRGTQGVVSCVDNAKERTANIVDYIGEWHSHPNNVEAKPSKLDEIQLCQLSKQLAEDGLPAVQVIAGEYATNVFLGGGDDQ
;
A
#
# COMPACT_ATOMS: atom_id res chain seq x y z
N GLN A 1 -1.32 -6.84 0.40
CA GLN A 1 -1.71 -7.66 1.58
C GLN A 1 -0.68 -7.65 2.72
N TYR A 2 0.52 -8.24 2.57
CA TYR A 2 1.54 -8.31 3.64
C TYR A 2 1.88 -6.94 4.25
N TYR A 3 2.24 -5.95 3.41
CA TYR A 3 2.55 -4.61 3.91
C TYR A 3 1.37 -3.91 4.59
N ARG A 4 0.13 -4.15 4.14
CA ARG A 4 -1.06 -3.61 4.84
C ARG A 4 -1.17 -4.19 6.25
N GLN A 5 -0.89 -5.48 6.43
CA GLN A 5 -0.85 -6.08 7.77
C GLN A 5 0.23 -5.45 8.66
N ILE A 6 1.40 -5.12 8.11
CA ILE A 6 2.45 -4.41 8.86
C ILE A 6 1.98 -3.00 9.26
N ILE A 7 1.40 -2.25 8.31
CA ILE A 7 0.95 -0.88 8.54
C ILE A 7 -0.16 -0.84 9.60
N GLU A 8 -1.19 -1.69 9.47
CA GLU A 8 -2.40 -1.62 10.29
C GLU A 8 -2.28 -2.27 11.67
N ASN A 9 -1.25 -3.07 11.95
CA ASN A 9 -1.14 -3.82 13.20
C ASN A 9 0.05 -3.39 14.05
N ILE A 10 -0.14 -3.44 15.37
CA ILE A 10 0.89 -3.06 16.37
C ILE A 10 2.16 -3.90 16.22
N TRP A 11 2.03 -5.20 15.95
CA TRP A 11 3.19 -6.08 15.78
C TRP A 11 4.10 -5.66 14.61
N GLY A 12 3.54 -4.95 13.63
CA GLY A 12 4.24 -4.49 12.43
C GLY A 12 5.18 -3.32 12.68
N GLU A 13 4.99 -2.58 13.78
CA GLU A 13 5.70 -1.33 14.09
C GLU A 13 7.21 -1.44 13.98
N ASN A 14 7.77 -2.54 14.48
CA ASN A 14 9.21 -2.81 14.45
C ASN A 14 9.58 -4.06 13.65
N HIS A 15 8.64 -4.59 12.85
CA HIS A 15 8.82 -5.89 12.21
C HIS A 15 9.95 -5.89 11.18
N LEU A 16 10.08 -4.80 10.43
CA LEU A 16 11.12 -4.62 9.41
C LEU A 16 12.24 -3.68 9.86
N SER A 17 12.20 -3.20 11.12
CA SER A 17 13.24 -2.35 11.68
C SER A 17 14.58 -3.07 11.76
N GLY A 18 15.67 -2.35 11.49
CA GLY A 18 17.03 -2.90 11.50
C GLY A 18 17.43 -3.66 10.23
N ASN A 19 16.58 -3.66 9.20
CA ASN A 19 16.95 -4.03 7.84
C ASN A 19 18.03 -3.10 7.25
N LEU A 20 18.00 -1.83 7.63
CA LEU A 20 19.04 -0.84 7.39
C LEU A 20 20.04 -0.91 8.54
N GLY A 21 20.90 -1.92 8.53
CA GLY A 21 22.02 -2.02 9.46
C GLY A 21 23.06 -0.94 9.17
N SER A 22 22.79 0.30 9.57
CA SER A 22 23.76 1.40 9.50
C SER A 22 24.10 1.84 10.92
N PHE A 23 25.37 1.68 11.30
CA PHE A 23 25.96 2.25 12.49
C PHE A 23 27.00 3.27 12.04
N SER A 24 26.97 4.48 12.59
CA SER A 24 27.97 5.52 12.33
C SER A 24 28.80 5.73 13.59
N SER A 25 30.06 5.27 13.58
CA SER A 25 31.10 5.85 14.42
C SER A 25 32.01 6.66 13.52
N GLY A 26 31.95 7.98 13.62
CA GLY A 26 32.46 8.90 12.61
C GLY A 26 33.93 8.76 12.21
N ALA A 27 34.22 9.37 11.06
CA ALA A 27 35.53 9.83 10.54
C ALA A 27 36.26 8.98 9.47
N SER A 28 35.64 8.04 8.76
CA SER A 28 36.31 7.38 7.62
C SER A 28 35.36 6.94 6.50
N CYS A 29 35.70 7.25 5.24
CA CYS A 29 35.03 6.77 4.02
C CYS A 29 35.36 5.29 3.70
N ARG A 30 35.53 4.46 4.73
CA ARG A 30 35.69 3.00 4.62
C ARG A 30 34.81 2.34 5.67
N ASP A 31 33.53 2.20 5.35
CA ASP A 31 32.50 1.63 6.22
C ASP A 31 31.31 1.24 5.31
N ILE A 32 30.59 0.12 5.41
CA ILE A 32 30.36 -0.89 6.46
C ILE A 32 30.01 -2.24 5.81
N SER A 33 30.46 -3.36 6.40
CA SER A 33 29.92 -4.70 6.13
C SER A 33 28.68 -4.96 7.00
N PHE A 34 27.58 -5.38 6.38
CA PHE A 34 26.34 -5.79 7.05
C PHE A 34 26.61 -6.89 8.10
N LYS A 35 26.14 -6.70 9.35
CA LYS A 35 26.16 -7.76 10.36
C LYS A 35 24.98 -8.70 10.15
N LEU A 36 25.22 -9.74 9.34
CA LEU A 36 24.25 -10.80 9.07
C LEU A 36 23.95 -11.62 10.34
N PRO A 37 22.71 -11.63 10.86
CA PRO A 37 22.35 -12.41 12.04
C PRO A 37 22.16 -13.90 11.66
N TYR A 38 23.28 -14.61 11.46
CA TYR A 38 23.30 -15.97 10.90
C TYR A 38 22.34 -16.95 11.61
N SER A 39 22.32 -16.97 12.94
CA SER A 39 21.45 -17.87 13.72
C SER A 39 19.95 -17.54 13.53
N SER A 40 19.60 -16.28 13.33
CA SER A 40 18.22 -15.88 13.01
C SER A 40 17.82 -16.30 11.61
N ILE A 41 18.71 -16.17 10.64
CA ILE A 41 18.45 -16.60 9.27
C ILE A 41 18.26 -18.10 9.20
N VAL A 42 19.17 -18.88 9.79
CA VAL A 42 19.05 -20.35 9.79
C VAL A 42 17.76 -20.80 10.48
N GLY A 43 17.41 -20.19 11.62
CA GLY A 43 16.17 -20.52 12.34
C GLY A 43 14.90 -20.21 11.54
N LEU A 44 14.83 -19.02 10.92
CA LEU A 44 13.67 -18.64 10.09
C LEU A 44 13.63 -19.41 8.76
N ALA A 45 14.78 -19.73 8.17
CA ALA A 45 14.86 -20.56 6.97
C ALA A 45 14.37 -21.99 7.21
N ALA A 46 14.69 -22.58 8.37
CA ALA A 46 14.17 -23.88 8.77
C ALA A 46 12.63 -23.87 8.90
N ILE A 47 12.07 -22.82 9.52
CA ILE A 47 10.61 -22.63 9.60
C ILE A 47 10.01 -22.49 8.20
N LEU A 48 10.59 -21.65 7.34
CA LEU A 48 10.10 -21.46 5.98
C LEU A 48 10.08 -22.78 5.19
N ALA A 49 11.18 -23.55 5.24
CA ALA A 49 11.30 -24.82 4.54
C ALA A 49 10.21 -25.82 4.98
N GLU A 50 9.98 -25.95 6.29
CA GLU A 50 8.92 -26.82 6.83
C GLU A 50 7.52 -26.37 6.38
N GLN A 51 7.29 -25.05 6.36
CA GLN A 51 5.97 -24.49 6.06
C GLN A 51 5.65 -24.54 4.57
N ILE A 52 6.63 -24.39 3.69
CA ILE A 52 6.44 -24.58 2.24
C ILE A 52 5.95 -26.00 1.97
N THR A 53 6.60 -27.03 2.51
CA THR A 53 6.17 -28.43 2.32
C THR A 53 4.74 -28.66 2.82
N LYS A 54 4.42 -28.16 4.03
CA LYS A 54 3.07 -28.28 4.59
C LYS A 54 2.00 -27.54 3.78
N MET A 55 2.38 -26.46 3.11
CA MET A 55 1.44 -25.65 2.32
C MET A 55 1.27 -26.14 0.90
N TYR A 56 2.26 -26.83 0.33
CA TYR A 56 2.15 -27.45 -0.97
C TYR A 56 0.98 -28.45 -1.06
N GLU A 57 0.65 -29.10 0.06
CA GLU A 57 -0.46 -30.07 0.13
C GLU A 57 -1.85 -29.41 0.29
N GLN A 58 -1.91 -28.09 0.48
CA GLN A 58 -3.16 -27.37 0.71
C GLN A 58 -3.56 -26.58 -0.55
N PRO A 59 -4.83 -26.67 -1.01
CA PRO A 59 -5.28 -25.97 -2.22
C PRO A 59 -5.48 -24.45 -2.02
N ALA A 60 -5.53 -23.99 -0.77
CA ALA A 60 -5.77 -22.59 -0.45
C ALA A 60 -4.49 -21.75 -0.49
N SER A 61 -4.57 -20.54 -1.04
CA SER A 61 -3.50 -19.55 -0.88
C SER A 61 -3.31 -19.19 0.59
N ALA A 62 -2.10 -18.81 0.97
CA ALA A 62 -1.80 -18.43 2.35
C ALA A 62 -0.72 -17.36 2.42
N ILE A 63 -0.86 -16.45 3.37
CA ILE A 63 0.20 -15.55 3.81
C ILE A 63 0.55 -15.96 5.24
N LYS A 64 1.80 -16.39 5.46
CA LYS A 64 2.29 -16.73 6.79
C LYS A 64 3.45 -15.83 7.17
N ILE A 65 3.35 -15.21 8.34
CA ILE A 65 4.31 -14.23 8.82
C ILE A 65 4.87 -14.73 10.15
N TRP A 66 6.19 -14.64 10.29
CA TRP A 66 6.87 -14.94 11.56
C TRP A 66 7.70 -13.74 11.97
N THR A 67 7.64 -13.40 13.25
CA THR A 67 8.52 -12.41 13.86
C THR A 67 9.37 -13.08 14.93
N LYS A 68 10.64 -12.69 15.02
CA LYS A 68 11.57 -13.23 16.02
C LYS A 68 11.94 -12.12 17.00
N SER A 69 11.72 -12.34 18.29
CA SER A 69 12.16 -11.42 19.34
C SER A 69 13.68 -11.34 19.36
N SER A 70 14.23 -10.12 19.29
CA SER A 70 15.66 -9.86 19.46
C SER A 70 16.15 -10.10 20.90
N ILE A 71 15.25 -10.05 21.88
CA ILE A 71 15.56 -10.19 23.31
C ILE A 71 15.52 -11.66 23.72
N SER A 72 14.40 -12.35 23.48
CA SER A 72 14.21 -13.73 23.95
C SER A 72 14.56 -14.79 22.90
N GLY A 73 14.70 -14.40 21.64
CA GLY A 73 14.84 -15.33 20.51
C GLY A 73 13.56 -16.07 20.15
N ALA A 74 12.45 -15.85 20.86
CA ALA A 74 11.16 -16.48 20.59
C ALA A 74 10.65 -16.12 19.20
N VAL A 75 10.09 -17.11 18.49
CA VAL A 75 9.46 -16.91 17.18
C VAL A 75 7.95 -16.99 17.33
N THR A 76 7.26 -15.95 16.90
CA THR A 76 5.80 -15.85 16.94
C THR A 76 5.24 -15.94 15.55
N TYR A 77 4.28 -16.86 15.35
CA TYR A 77 3.49 -16.94 14.13
C TYR A 77 2.35 -15.91 14.18
N ILE A 78 2.21 -15.15 13.10
CA ILE A 78 1.18 -14.14 12.93
C ILE A 78 0.24 -14.64 11.83
N LYS A 79 -1.00 -14.88 12.22
CA LYS A 79 -2.04 -15.34 11.29
C LYS A 79 -2.43 -14.18 10.38
N CYS A 80 -2.28 -14.39 9.07
CA CYS A 80 -2.79 -13.51 8.04
C CYS A 80 -3.68 -14.32 7.10
N ASN A 81 -4.91 -13.87 6.88
CA ASN A 81 -5.75 -14.47 5.85
C ASN A 81 -5.38 -13.84 4.50
N SER A 82 -5.19 -14.65 3.47
CA SER A 82 -5.05 -14.16 2.11
C SER A 82 -6.43 -13.83 1.53
N SER A 83 -6.48 -12.77 0.73
CA SER A 83 -7.59 -12.40 -0.14
C SER A 83 -7.20 -12.64 -1.60
N SER A 84 -8.22 -12.75 -2.46
CA SER A 84 -8.02 -12.83 -3.90
C SER A 84 -7.46 -11.51 -4.43
N GLU A 85 -6.56 -11.63 -5.41
CA GLU A 85 -6.05 -10.49 -6.16
C GLU A 85 -7.13 -9.92 -7.10
N VAL A 86 -7.12 -8.60 -7.26
CA VAL A 86 -7.86 -7.88 -8.30
C VAL A 86 -6.87 -7.03 -9.06
N SER A 87 -6.86 -7.16 -10.39
CA SER A 87 -5.91 -6.46 -11.26
C SER A 87 -6.62 -5.66 -12.36
N TYR A 88 -5.99 -4.56 -12.76
CA TYR A 88 -6.47 -3.64 -13.78
C TYR A 88 -5.34 -3.38 -14.77
N LYS A 89 -5.58 -3.58 -16.07
CA LYS A 89 -4.65 -3.14 -17.11
C LYS A 89 -4.97 -1.70 -17.49
N VAL A 90 -4.03 -0.78 -17.27
CA VAL A 90 -4.19 0.66 -17.55
C VAL A 90 -2.95 1.16 -18.29
N GLY A 91 -3.10 1.46 -19.58
CA GLY A 91 -1.96 1.75 -20.47
C GLY A 91 -0.98 0.57 -20.52
N SER A 92 0.32 0.86 -20.38
CA SER A 92 1.38 -0.15 -20.24
C SER A 92 1.37 -0.86 -18.88
N TYR A 93 0.78 -0.26 -17.84
CA TYR A 93 0.89 -0.76 -16.47
C TYR A 93 -0.18 -1.79 -16.10
N ASN A 94 0.19 -2.71 -15.19
CA ASN A 94 -0.75 -3.54 -14.45
C ASN A 94 -0.88 -2.99 -13.02
N VAL A 95 -2.09 -2.68 -12.58
CA VAL A 95 -2.36 -2.21 -11.22
C VAL A 95 -3.00 -3.32 -10.40
N PHE A 96 -2.40 -3.66 -9.26
CA PHE A 96 -2.79 -4.76 -8.41
C PHE A 96 -3.30 -4.26 -7.05
N MET A 97 -4.38 -4.89 -6.59
CA MET A 97 -4.90 -4.77 -5.23
C MET A 97 -5.55 -6.10 -4.81
N ASP A 98 -6.19 -6.14 -3.65
CA ASP A 98 -6.86 -7.35 -3.17
C ASP A 98 -8.31 -7.09 -2.74
N SER A 99 -9.13 -8.13 -2.71
CA SER A 99 -10.56 -8.01 -2.43
C SER A 99 -10.86 -7.38 -1.07
N ASN A 100 -10.04 -7.61 -0.05
CA ASN A 100 -10.23 -6.99 1.27
C ASN A 100 -9.98 -5.47 1.23
N LEU A 101 -9.10 -4.99 0.33
CA LEU A 101 -8.91 -3.55 0.13
C LEU A 101 -10.15 -2.93 -0.54
N LEU A 102 -10.72 -3.60 -1.53
CA LEU A 102 -11.98 -3.16 -2.15
C LEU A 102 -13.10 -3.13 -1.12
N ASP A 103 -13.24 -4.17 -0.28
CA ASP A 103 -14.23 -4.20 0.79
C ASP A 103 -14.05 -3.05 1.79
N LYS A 104 -12.78 -2.71 2.11
CA LYS A 104 -12.46 -1.55 2.94
C LYS A 104 -12.94 -0.25 2.28
N ILE A 105 -12.61 -0.02 1.00
CA ILE A 105 -13.04 1.14 0.23
C ILE A 105 -14.58 1.24 0.18
N TYR A 106 -15.28 0.14 -0.14
CA TYR A 106 -16.74 0.11 -0.16
C TYR A 106 -17.36 0.35 1.22
N SER A 107 -16.73 -0.14 2.29
CA SER A 107 -17.18 0.13 3.67
C SER A 107 -17.06 1.61 4.02
N ILE A 108 -15.98 2.27 3.62
CA ILE A 108 -15.79 3.72 3.81
C ILE A 108 -16.83 4.49 3.00
N ARG A 109 -17.00 4.16 1.70
CA ARG A 109 -18.03 4.75 0.84
C ARG A 109 -19.42 4.63 1.47
N LYS A 110 -19.82 3.43 1.89
CA LYS A 110 -21.15 3.17 2.46
C LYS A 110 -21.45 4.04 3.69
N LYS A 111 -20.43 4.34 4.50
CA LYS A 111 -20.56 5.22 5.69
C LYS A 111 -20.70 6.71 5.33
N ALA A 112 -20.20 7.13 4.17
CA ALA A 112 -20.21 8.52 3.73
C ALA A 112 -21.43 8.90 2.88
N LEU A 113 -22.15 7.92 2.32
CA LEU A 113 -23.35 8.18 1.52
C LEU A 113 -24.35 9.09 2.28
N PRO A 114 -24.99 10.05 1.61
CA PRO A 114 -25.02 10.26 0.14
C PRO A 114 -23.89 11.16 -0.39
N LEU A 115 -22.90 11.53 0.43
CA LEU A 115 -21.79 12.38 0.01
C LEU A 115 -20.68 11.54 -0.63
N GLU A 116 -19.84 12.22 -1.42
CA GLU A 116 -18.55 11.68 -1.81
C GLU A 116 -17.61 11.59 -0.60
N THR A 117 -16.62 10.71 -0.69
CA THR A 117 -15.52 10.60 0.26
C THR A 117 -14.29 10.12 -0.50
N GLY A 118 -13.14 10.04 0.15
CA GLY A 118 -11.91 9.61 -0.48
C GLY A 118 -10.74 9.69 0.46
N GLY A 119 -9.53 9.73 -0.08
CA GLY A 119 -8.30 9.84 0.69
C GLY A 119 -7.09 9.50 -0.16
N ILE A 120 -5.98 9.18 0.51
CA ILE A 120 -4.74 8.81 -0.17
C ILE A 120 -4.66 7.29 -0.41
N LEU A 121 -3.90 6.92 -1.43
CA LEU A 121 -3.49 5.56 -1.72
C LEU A 121 -2.04 5.36 -1.29
N LEU A 122 -1.81 4.29 -0.54
CA LEU A 122 -0.49 3.82 -0.17
C LEU A 122 -0.15 2.60 -1.02
N GLY A 123 1.06 2.55 -1.56
CA GLY A 123 1.50 1.47 -2.44
C GLY A 123 2.94 1.62 -2.87
N TYR A 124 3.30 0.93 -3.95
CA TYR A 124 4.62 1.04 -4.56
C TYR A 124 4.57 0.70 -6.05
N HIS A 125 5.57 1.16 -6.78
CA HIS A 125 5.75 0.92 -8.21
C HIS A 125 6.91 -0.05 -8.42
N ASP A 126 6.71 -1.03 -9.30
CA ASP A 126 7.77 -1.85 -9.88
C ASP A 126 7.89 -1.51 -11.35
N LEU A 127 8.81 -0.60 -11.65
CA LEU A 127 9.07 -0.09 -13.01
C LEU A 127 9.72 -1.14 -13.92
N ASN A 128 10.31 -2.21 -13.38
CA ASN A 128 10.86 -3.28 -14.21
C ASN A 128 9.77 -4.18 -14.78
N LEU A 129 8.64 -4.28 -14.08
CA LEU A 129 7.51 -5.12 -14.43
C LEU A 129 6.30 -4.32 -14.94
N ASP A 130 6.45 -3.00 -15.15
CA ASP A 130 5.35 -2.08 -15.42
C ASP A 130 4.14 -2.35 -14.50
N SER A 131 4.41 -2.44 -13.20
CA SER A 131 3.43 -2.89 -12.20
C SER A 131 3.29 -1.90 -11.06
N ILE A 132 2.06 -1.68 -10.60
CA ILE A 132 1.75 -0.79 -9.48
C ILE A 132 0.94 -1.57 -8.45
N PHE A 133 1.36 -1.58 -7.20
CA PHE A 133 0.72 -2.32 -6.14
C PHE A 133 0.07 -1.37 -5.15
N ILE A 134 -1.27 -1.34 -5.12
CA ILE A 134 -2.01 -0.61 -4.10
C ILE A 134 -2.08 -1.46 -2.84
N VAL A 135 -1.42 -0.98 -1.79
CA VAL A 135 -1.31 -1.67 -0.50
C VAL A 135 -2.49 -1.31 0.39
N ASP A 136 -2.81 -0.02 0.50
CA ASP A 136 -3.88 0.46 1.35
C ASP A 136 -4.54 1.76 0.83
N ALA A 137 -5.76 2.02 1.29
CA ALA A 137 -6.53 3.22 1.01
C ALA A 137 -6.98 3.83 2.34
N LEU A 138 -6.52 5.04 2.63
CA LEU A 138 -6.83 5.72 3.87
C LEU A 138 -8.13 6.53 3.76
N PRO A 139 -8.91 6.68 4.84
CA PRO A 139 -10.12 7.49 4.84
C PRO A 139 -9.79 8.99 4.68
N ALA A 140 -10.84 9.78 4.47
CA ALA A 140 -10.71 11.22 4.30
C ALA A 140 -10.08 11.86 5.55
N PRO A 141 -9.04 12.70 5.38
CA PRO A 141 -8.56 13.57 6.45
C PRO A 141 -9.70 14.39 7.06
N SER A 142 -9.60 14.72 8.35
CA SER A 142 -10.67 15.40 9.09
C SER A 142 -11.02 16.80 8.57
N ASP A 143 -10.08 17.44 7.89
CA ASP A 143 -10.24 18.76 7.24
C ASP A 143 -10.75 18.67 5.79
N SER A 144 -11.12 17.48 5.32
CA SER A 144 -11.68 17.28 3.97
C SER A 144 -13.08 17.89 3.85
N LYS A 145 -13.41 18.33 2.62
CA LYS A 145 -14.75 18.85 2.29
C LYS A 145 -15.42 17.93 1.29
N ALA A 146 -16.64 17.52 1.60
CA ALA A 146 -17.41 16.59 0.78
C ALA A 146 -18.79 17.16 0.47
N THR A 147 -19.23 16.98 -0.76
CA THR A 147 -20.62 17.19 -1.21
C THR A 147 -21.08 15.93 -1.94
N SER A 148 -22.32 15.92 -2.46
CA SER A 148 -22.81 14.82 -3.31
C SER A 148 -22.26 14.84 -4.74
N THR A 149 -21.40 15.81 -5.10
CA THR A 149 -20.88 15.95 -6.47
C THR A 149 -19.41 16.41 -6.51
N SER A 150 -18.76 16.48 -5.36
CA SER A 150 -17.34 16.87 -5.27
C SER A 150 -16.73 16.45 -3.94
N PHE A 151 -15.51 15.96 -4.00
CA PHE A 151 -14.66 15.72 -2.84
C PHE A 151 -13.36 16.51 -2.95
N GLN A 152 -13.03 17.25 -1.89
CA GLN A 152 -11.76 17.92 -1.71
C GLN A 152 -11.05 17.33 -0.51
N ARG A 153 -9.98 16.56 -0.75
CA ARG A 153 -9.17 15.94 0.30
C ARG A 153 -8.45 17.00 1.12
N GLY A 154 -8.59 16.93 2.44
CA GLY A 154 -7.82 17.71 3.40
C GLY A 154 -6.38 17.21 3.54
N THR A 155 -5.55 17.87 4.34
CA THR A 155 -4.12 17.54 4.50
C THR A 155 -3.75 17.07 5.89
N GLN A 156 -4.67 17.18 6.85
CA GLN A 156 -4.38 16.93 8.25
C GLN A 156 -3.97 15.46 8.48
N GLY A 157 -2.76 15.27 9.03
CA GLY A 157 -2.21 13.95 9.36
C GLY A 157 -1.69 13.13 8.17
N VAL A 158 -1.85 13.61 6.93
CA VAL A 158 -1.47 12.85 5.72
C VAL A 158 0.02 12.53 5.67
N VAL A 159 0.88 13.53 5.89
CA VAL A 159 2.33 13.34 5.92
C VAL A 159 2.73 12.31 6.97
N SER A 160 2.18 12.42 8.19
CA SER A 160 2.47 11.47 9.27
C SER A 160 2.02 10.05 8.94
N CYS A 161 0.89 9.87 8.25
CA CYS A 161 0.44 8.55 7.81
C CYS A 161 1.39 7.95 6.76
N VAL A 162 1.86 8.75 5.81
CA VAL A 162 2.83 8.33 4.78
C VAL A 162 4.17 7.98 5.42
N ASP A 163 4.70 8.84 6.29
CA ASP A 163 5.96 8.60 7.00
C ASP A 163 5.89 7.33 7.87
N ASN A 164 4.77 7.11 8.55
CA ASN A 164 4.56 5.89 9.32
C ASN A 164 4.51 4.63 8.44
N ALA A 165 3.86 4.71 7.27
CA ALA A 165 3.85 3.61 6.32
C ALA A 165 5.26 3.31 5.81
N LYS A 166 6.04 4.34 5.45
CA LYS A 166 7.45 4.22 5.06
C LYS A 166 8.28 3.53 6.13
N GLU A 167 8.25 4.05 7.36
CA GLU A 167 9.05 3.54 8.48
C GLU A 167 8.76 2.06 8.73
N ARG A 168 7.47 1.70 8.83
CA ARG A 168 7.03 0.32 9.10
C ARG A 168 7.35 -0.65 7.97
N THR A 169 7.38 -0.15 6.72
CA THR A 169 7.58 -0.96 5.52
C THR A 169 8.95 -0.82 4.91
N ALA A 170 9.95 -0.39 5.67
CA ALA A 170 11.32 -0.30 5.18
C ALA A 170 11.49 0.63 3.96
N ASN A 171 10.71 1.70 3.90
CA ASN A 171 10.59 2.65 2.79
C ASN A 171 10.09 2.04 1.47
N ILE A 172 9.44 0.86 1.52
CA ILE A 172 8.85 0.25 0.32
C ILE A 172 7.51 0.88 -0.01
N VAL A 173 6.63 1.06 0.98
CA VAL A 173 5.28 1.61 0.75
C VAL A 173 5.29 3.12 0.96
N ASP A 174 4.82 3.83 -0.06
CA ASP A 174 4.73 5.29 -0.12
C ASP A 174 3.35 5.73 -0.65
N TYR A 175 3.12 7.03 -0.71
CA TYR A 175 2.05 7.67 -1.43
C TYR A 175 2.18 7.41 -2.94
N ILE A 176 1.13 6.84 -3.54
CA ILE A 176 1.08 6.56 -4.99
C ILE A 176 -0.05 7.29 -5.71
N GLY A 177 -0.90 8.00 -4.96
CA GLY A 177 -1.99 8.80 -5.49
C GLY A 177 -3.19 8.85 -4.58
N GLU A 178 -4.38 8.98 -5.16
CA GLU A 178 -5.61 9.30 -4.42
C GLU A 178 -6.77 8.41 -4.84
N TRP A 179 -7.75 8.28 -3.95
CA TRP A 179 -9.00 7.62 -4.27
C TRP A 179 -10.17 8.45 -3.82
N HIS A 180 -11.31 8.28 -4.47
CA HIS A 180 -12.57 8.84 -4.04
C HIS A 180 -13.74 7.94 -4.44
N SER A 181 -14.91 8.23 -3.89
CA SER A 181 -16.14 7.50 -4.18
C SER A 181 -17.19 8.41 -4.78
N HIS A 182 -17.95 7.89 -5.74
CA HIS A 182 -19.15 8.54 -6.24
C HIS A 182 -20.41 8.04 -5.51
N PRO A 183 -21.47 8.87 -5.39
CA PRO A 183 -22.73 8.48 -4.74
C PRO A 183 -23.46 7.37 -5.51
N ASN A 184 -24.62 6.95 -4.99
CA ASN A 184 -25.44 5.92 -5.64
C ASN A 184 -25.92 6.39 -7.02
N ASN A 185 -26.02 5.44 -7.95
CA ASN A 185 -26.40 5.66 -9.35
C ASN A 185 -25.45 6.57 -10.16
N VAL A 186 -24.25 6.84 -9.65
CA VAL A 186 -23.20 7.57 -10.38
C VAL A 186 -22.11 6.59 -10.79
N GLU A 187 -21.73 6.63 -12.07
CA GLU A 187 -20.69 5.76 -12.62
C GLU A 187 -19.32 6.06 -12.01
N ALA A 188 -18.47 5.04 -11.87
CA ALA A 188 -17.08 5.17 -11.45
C ALA A 188 -16.17 5.70 -12.58
N LYS A 189 -16.58 6.75 -13.28
CA LYS A 189 -15.81 7.40 -14.34
C LYS A 189 -15.43 8.80 -13.91
N PRO A 190 -14.22 9.29 -14.25
CA PRO A 190 -13.79 10.63 -13.88
C PRO A 190 -14.71 11.67 -14.53
N SER A 191 -15.12 12.64 -13.73
CA SER A 191 -15.63 13.92 -14.20
C SER A 191 -14.50 14.79 -14.75
N LYS A 192 -14.85 15.93 -15.36
CA LYS A 192 -13.84 16.89 -15.81
C LYS A 192 -12.96 17.42 -14.67
N LEU A 193 -13.52 17.53 -13.47
CA LEU A 193 -12.76 17.95 -12.30
C LEU A 193 -11.75 16.87 -11.88
N ASP A 194 -12.15 15.60 -11.94
CA ASP A 194 -11.30 14.46 -11.58
C ASP A 194 -10.13 14.32 -12.55
N GLU A 195 -10.35 14.53 -13.86
CA GLU A 195 -9.28 14.57 -14.87
C GLU A 195 -8.25 15.67 -14.58
N ILE A 196 -8.72 16.87 -14.18
CA ILE A 196 -7.84 18.00 -13.84
C ILE A 196 -7.03 17.65 -12.59
N GLN A 197 -7.65 17.07 -11.56
CA GLN A 197 -6.97 16.64 -10.34
C GLN A 197 -5.92 15.57 -10.64
N LEU A 198 -6.24 14.56 -11.46
CA LEU A 198 -5.30 13.53 -11.87
C LEU A 198 -4.11 14.14 -12.64
N CYS A 199 -4.34 15.12 -13.51
CA CYS A 199 -3.27 15.84 -14.21
C CYS A 199 -2.39 16.67 -13.28
N GLN A 200 -2.94 17.24 -12.20
CA GLN A 200 -2.15 17.95 -11.20
C GLN A 200 -1.30 16.98 -10.37
N LEU A 201 -1.90 15.87 -9.95
CA LEU A 201 -1.23 14.81 -9.21
C LEU A 201 -0.11 14.17 -10.03
N SER A 202 -0.34 13.92 -11.33
CA SER A 202 0.68 13.34 -12.21
C SER A 202 1.90 14.23 -12.36
N LYS A 203 1.75 15.55 -12.39
CA LYS A 203 2.89 16.48 -12.44
C LYS A 203 3.78 16.36 -11.20
N GLN A 204 3.18 16.14 -10.03
CA GLN A 204 3.92 15.99 -8.77
C GLN A 204 4.70 14.68 -8.74
N LEU A 205 4.04 13.56 -9.04
CA LEU A 205 4.69 12.23 -9.04
C LEU A 205 5.66 12.04 -10.22
N ALA A 206 5.49 12.78 -11.32
CA ALA A 206 6.42 12.77 -12.44
C ALA A 206 7.81 13.37 -12.09
N GLU A 207 7.93 14.19 -11.03
CA GLU A 207 9.24 14.66 -10.55
C GLU A 207 10.12 13.48 -10.10
N ASP A 208 9.50 12.42 -9.60
CA ASP A 208 10.15 11.16 -9.23
C ASP A 208 10.06 10.08 -10.34
N GLY A 209 9.52 10.44 -11.51
CA GLY A 209 9.33 9.52 -12.64
C GLY A 209 8.23 8.46 -12.43
N LEU A 210 7.29 8.71 -11.51
CA LEU A 210 6.25 7.76 -11.13
C LEU A 210 4.89 8.14 -11.72
N PRO A 211 4.11 7.18 -12.27
CA PRO A 211 2.73 7.44 -12.67
C PRO A 211 1.83 7.62 -11.46
N ALA A 212 0.94 8.61 -11.54
CA ALA A 212 -0.07 8.87 -10.51
C ALA A 212 -1.24 7.90 -10.61
N VAL A 213 -1.71 7.38 -9.48
CA VAL A 213 -2.86 6.47 -9.43
C VAL A 213 -4.10 7.20 -8.91
N GLN A 214 -5.21 7.08 -9.64
CA GLN A 214 -6.53 7.49 -9.17
C GLN A 214 -7.48 6.30 -9.15
N VAL A 215 -8.13 6.05 -8.01
CA VAL A 215 -9.15 5.01 -7.87
C VAL A 215 -10.51 5.65 -7.62
N ILE A 216 -11.51 5.31 -8.42
CA ILE A 216 -12.88 5.79 -8.27
C ILE A 216 -13.79 4.61 -7.89
N ALA A 217 -14.43 4.69 -6.73
CA ALA A 217 -15.37 3.69 -6.24
C ALA A 217 -16.83 4.15 -6.45
N GLY A 218 -17.53 3.53 -7.40
CA GLY A 218 -18.96 3.73 -7.62
C GLY A 218 -19.81 2.72 -6.86
N GLU A 219 -21.10 2.64 -7.20
CA GLU A 219 -22.01 1.66 -6.58
C GLU A 219 -21.76 0.23 -7.07
N TYR A 220 -21.49 0.07 -8.37
CA TYR A 220 -21.41 -1.24 -9.03
C TYR A 220 -20.00 -1.61 -9.51
N ALA A 221 -19.07 -0.65 -9.49
CA ALA A 221 -17.73 -0.83 -10.03
C ALA A 221 -16.72 0.04 -9.30
N THR A 222 -15.47 -0.43 -9.30
CA THR A 222 -14.29 0.37 -8.98
C THR A 222 -13.44 0.43 -10.23
N ASN A 223 -13.01 1.63 -10.62
CA ASN A 223 -12.13 1.83 -11.77
C ASN A 223 -10.83 2.49 -11.32
N VAL A 224 -9.77 2.21 -12.07
CA VAL A 224 -8.43 2.72 -11.84
C VAL A 224 -7.98 3.52 -13.06
N PHE A 225 -7.41 4.69 -12.81
CA PHE A 225 -6.90 5.61 -13.82
C PHE A 225 -5.45 5.96 -13.47
N LEU A 226 -4.62 6.14 -14.51
CA LEU A 226 -3.24 6.55 -14.35
C LEU A 226 -3.02 7.92 -14.98
N GLY A 227 -2.26 8.77 -14.30
CA GLY A 227 -1.80 10.05 -14.81
C GLY A 227 -0.33 9.97 -15.21
N GLY A 228 0.01 10.47 -16.40
CA GLY A 228 1.39 10.56 -16.89
C GLY A 228 1.92 9.35 -17.67
N GLY A 229 1.04 8.42 -18.10
CA GLY A 229 1.44 7.16 -18.75
C GLY A 229 1.39 7.10 -20.27
N ASP A 230 0.76 8.05 -20.98
CA ASP A 230 0.46 7.90 -22.43
C ASP A 230 0.72 9.16 -23.29
N ASP A 231 1.51 10.12 -22.83
CA ASP A 231 1.91 11.30 -23.64
C ASP A 231 3.44 11.38 -23.87
N GLN A 232 4.01 10.33 -24.48
CA GLN A 232 5.25 10.41 -25.27
C GLN A 232 5.09 9.66 -26.59
#